data_AF-A0A949JH99-F1
#
_entry.id   AF-A0A949JH99-F1
#
_cell.length_a   1.000
_cell.length_b   1.000
_cell.length_c   1.000
_cell.angle_alpha   90.00
_cell.angle_beta   90.00
_cell.angle_gamma   90.00
#
_symmetry.space_group_name_H-M   'P 1'
#
loop_
_entity.id
_entity.type
_entity.pdbx_description
1 polymer ?
#
loop_
_entity_poly.entity_id
_entity_poly.type
_entity_poly.pdbx_seq_one_letter_code
_entity_poly.pdbx_strand_id
1 'polypeptide(L)'
;MPPTHPTGSKSAPSPVDYAEQALLGALLLEPHRTDDVTGITADSFSTTEHTALYTALATRRRPTPTEHATSTKWLEEVLAAARQQARGLTTSYLHTLTQVCPRPAHAPAYARMIESAHARRRLQSAAERLVHTVHDVSLPHPARTVLATADELAAVVDDIATRFPPRTGARHRAPALPLPAARDSPQAVAEEQILLATATAYPDSIEDVPWLLPDDLTLPLHAGLWRCLTTLTRHHEPIDRLTVLWEAAQRGLLDSSHDEAEILHVLATPAGSVEHWATRALHRALLATAEHTGRRINAYATDLAITPFQLVAVARRAIAEISAVRARWQHASPAPRQSPHSARVCPPTTTAPATRAPHPPATHPQSRSRPLSEGKLGRQQRRRELRPSMIPRS
;
A
#
# COMPACT_ATOMS: atom_id res chain seq x y z
N MET A 1 47.35 -11.47 26.69
CA MET A 1 46.40 -10.66 25.90
C MET A 1 45.20 -10.37 26.79
N PRO A 2 44.83 -9.09 27.01
CA PRO A 2 43.61 -8.78 27.73
C PRO A 2 42.38 -8.98 26.80
N PRO A 3 41.24 -9.45 27.33
CA PRO A 3 40.03 -9.62 26.54
C PRO A 3 39.40 -8.25 26.23
N THR A 4 39.16 -7.99 24.95
CA THR A 4 38.40 -6.85 24.46
C THR A 4 36.92 -7.07 24.73
N HIS A 5 36.34 -6.33 25.68
CA HIS A 5 34.89 -6.21 25.80
C HIS A 5 34.36 -5.39 24.62
N PRO A 6 33.28 -5.84 23.94
CA PRO A 6 32.60 -4.99 22.97
C PRO A 6 31.86 -3.89 23.73
N THR A 7 32.44 -2.69 23.74
CA THR A 7 31.72 -1.48 24.15
C THR A 7 30.64 -1.24 23.12
N GLY A 8 29.39 -1.54 23.48
CA GLY A 8 28.22 -1.13 22.71
C GLY A 8 28.29 0.38 22.53
N SER A 9 28.53 0.82 21.29
CA SER A 9 28.55 2.22 20.94
C SER A 9 27.16 2.79 21.20
N LYS A 10 27.00 3.53 22.29
CA LYS A 10 25.80 4.33 22.53
C LYS A 10 25.81 5.42 21.45
N SER A 11 25.05 5.20 20.38
CA SER A 11 24.89 6.17 19.29
C SER A 11 24.58 7.55 19.88
N ALA A 12 25.19 8.60 19.31
CA ALA A 12 24.94 9.96 19.75
C ALA A 12 23.43 10.25 19.74
N PRO A 13 22.91 11.00 20.73
CA PRO A 13 21.48 11.30 20.82
C PRO A 13 21.00 12.02 19.56
N SER A 14 19.91 11.52 18.98
CA SER A 14 19.29 12.12 17.82
C SER A 14 18.54 13.40 18.19
N PRO A 15 18.25 14.31 17.24
CA PRO A 15 17.40 15.48 17.49
C PRO A 15 16.03 15.13 18.09
N VAL A 16 15.51 13.94 17.80
CA VAL A 16 14.23 13.44 18.32
C VAL A 16 14.36 13.11 19.81
N ASP A 17 15.47 12.52 20.24
CA ASP A 17 15.68 12.18 21.65
C ASP A 17 15.71 13.44 22.52
N TYR A 18 16.32 14.53 22.03
CA TYR A 18 16.28 15.82 22.69
C TYR A 18 14.86 16.41 22.74
N ALA A 19 14.05 16.25 21.68
CA ALA A 19 12.67 16.70 21.68
C ALA A 19 11.81 15.92 22.69
N GLU A 20 12.00 14.59 22.78
CA GLU A 20 11.34 13.74 23.77
C GLU A 20 11.73 14.14 25.20
N GLN A 21 13.02 14.34 25.46
CA GLN A 21 13.51 14.77 26.77
C GLN A 21 12.95 16.15 27.15
N ALA A 22 12.96 17.11 26.21
CA ALA A 22 12.43 18.45 26.42
C ALA A 22 10.92 18.44 26.68
N LEU A 23 10.15 17.61 25.97
CA LEU A 23 8.71 17.47 26.21
C LEU A 23 8.43 16.88 27.59
N LEU A 24 9.07 15.76 27.93
CA LEU A 24 8.87 15.11 29.23
C LEU A 24 9.27 16.05 30.37
N GLY A 25 10.39 16.77 30.22
CA GLY A 25 10.80 17.82 31.15
C GLY A 25 9.78 18.95 31.27
N ALA A 26 9.21 19.42 30.16
CA ALA A 26 8.15 20.44 30.16
C ALA A 26 6.90 19.99 30.93
N LEU A 27 6.48 18.73 30.74
CA LEU A 27 5.31 18.16 31.43
C LEU A 27 5.57 17.87 32.91
N LEU A 28 6.82 17.60 33.28
CA LEU A 28 7.23 17.46 34.68
C LEU A 28 7.29 18.81 35.41
N LEU A 29 7.66 19.89 34.70
CA LEU A 29 7.71 21.27 35.25
C LEU A 29 6.33 21.94 35.29
N GLU A 30 5.53 21.74 34.25
CA GLU A 30 4.22 22.38 34.07
C GLU A 30 3.16 21.34 33.70
N PRO A 31 2.66 20.52 34.66
CA PRO A 31 1.78 19.37 34.37
C PRO A 31 0.48 19.71 33.64
N HIS A 32 0.00 20.96 33.76
CA HIS A 32 -1.21 21.44 33.10
C HIS A 32 -1.07 21.51 31.57
N ARG A 33 0.17 21.64 31.05
CA ARG A 33 0.44 21.67 29.60
C ARG A 33 0.20 20.36 28.88
N THR A 34 -0.08 19.29 29.61
CA THR A 34 -0.55 18.04 29.01
C THR A 34 -1.80 18.27 28.16
N ASP A 35 -2.63 19.29 28.45
CA ASP A 35 -3.79 19.66 27.61
C ASP A 35 -3.41 20.32 26.28
N ASP A 36 -2.27 21.01 26.24
CA ASP A 36 -1.79 21.72 25.04
C ASP A 36 -1.13 20.74 24.04
N VAL A 37 -0.81 19.53 24.50
CA VAL A 37 -0.12 18.49 23.74
C VAL A 37 -1.16 17.64 23.01
N THR A 38 -1.24 17.83 21.68
CA THR A 38 -2.16 17.10 20.81
C THR A 38 -1.40 16.33 19.73
N GLY A 39 -2.01 15.31 19.15
CA GLY A 39 -1.45 14.55 18.03
C GLY A 39 -0.40 13.50 18.39
N ILE A 40 -0.04 13.36 19.67
CA ILE A 40 0.87 12.32 20.15
C ILE A 40 0.23 11.40 21.18
N THR A 41 0.69 10.17 21.16
CA THR A 41 0.30 9.06 22.05
C THR A 41 1.57 8.43 22.64
N ALA A 42 1.44 7.52 23.59
CA ALA A 42 2.60 6.92 24.24
C ALA A 42 3.54 6.18 23.25
N ASP A 43 2.98 5.54 22.22
CA ASP A 43 3.72 4.90 21.12
C ASP A 43 4.44 5.89 20.18
N SER A 44 4.22 7.20 20.36
CA SER A 44 4.96 8.25 19.66
C SER A 44 6.39 8.41 20.13
N PHE A 45 6.77 7.87 21.28
CA PHE A 45 8.13 7.93 21.82
C PHE A 45 9.02 6.81 21.27
N SER A 46 10.33 7.05 21.20
CA SER A 46 11.32 6.10 20.64
C SER A 46 11.74 5.04 21.66
N THR A 47 11.73 5.37 22.95
CA THR A 47 12.18 4.50 24.04
C THR A 47 11.03 4.04 24.94
N THR A 48 11.14 2.84 25.48
CA THR A 48 10.16 2.29 26.43
C THR A 48 10.06 3.13 27.70
N GLU A 49 11.18 3.72 28.14
CA GLU A 49 11.26 4.61 29.29
C GLU A 49 10.43 5.88 29.09
N HIS A 50 10.57 6.53 27.92
CA HIS A 50 9.81 7.73 27.59
C HIS A 50 8.32 7.42 27.38
N THR A 51 8.00 6.31 26.71
CA THR A 51 6.63 5.79 26.57
C THR A 51 5.96 5.59 27.92
N ALA A 52 6.64 4.90 28.86
CA ALA A 52 6.13 4.63 30.20
C ALA A 52 5.91 5.92 31.00
N LEU A 53 6.86 6.86 30.92
CA LEU A 53 6.78 8.13 31.62
C LEU A 53 5.64 9.00 31.08
N TYR A 54 5.52 9.13 29.75
CA TYR A 54 4.41 9.86 29.14
C TYR A 54 3.05 9.24 29.49
N THR A 55 2.94 7.91 29.47
CA THR A 55 1.72 7.20 29.89
C THR A 55 1.36 7.53 31.33
N ALA A 56 2.33 7.52 32.25
CA ALA A 56 2.11 7.90 33.64
C ALA A 56 1.67 9.37 33.78
N LEU A 57 2.30 10.29 33.05
CA LEU A 57 1.94 11.71 33.05
C LEU A 57 0.52 11.95 32.51
N ALA A 58 0.13 11.25 31.44
CA ALA A 58 -1.17 11.40 30.79
C ALA A 58 -2.34 10.78 31.59
N THR A 59 -2.07 9.74 32.38
CA THR A 59 -3.12 9.00 33.11
C THR A 59 -3.32 9.46 34.55
N ARG A 60 -2.32 10.12 35.16
CA ARG A 60 -2.40 10.57 36.55
C ARG A 60 -3.18 11.86 36.68
N ARG A 61 -3.92 12.01 37.78
CA ARG A 61 -4.58 13.28 38.12
C ARG A 61 -3.51 14.36 38.26
N ARG A 62 -3.72 15.47 37.56
CA ARG A 62 -2.79 16.60 37.58
C ARG A 62 -2.84 17.31 38.93
N PRO A 63 -1.68 17.67 39.51
CA PRO A 63 -1.64 18.51 40.69
C PRO A 63 -2.01 19.94 40.30
N THR A 64 -2.61 20.67 41.23
CA THR A 64 -2.71 22.13 41.10
C THR A 64 -1.31 22.76 41.13
N PRO A 65 -1.10 23.95 40.54
CA PRO A 65 0.21 24.60 40.55
C PRO A 65 0.81 24.77 41.97
N THR A 66 -0.05 25.05 42.95
CA THR A 66 0.32 25.16 44.37
C THR A 66 0.73 23.82 44.99
N GLU A 67 0.00 22.73 44.70
CA GLU A 67 0.37 21.39 45.16
C GLU A 67 1.70 20.94 44.54
N HIS A 68 1.89 21.22 43.25
CA HIS A 68 3.10 20.87 42.52
C HIS A 68 4.35 21.58 43.06
N ALA A 69 4.22 22.84 43.46
CA ALA A 69 5.32 23.61 44.03
C ALA A 69 5.71 23.16 45.46
N THR A 70 4.79 22.56 46.21
CA THR A 70 4.96 22.31 47.65
C THR A 70 5.18 20.83 48.00
N SER A 71 4.84 19.90 47.09
CA SER A 71 4.91 18.45 47.37
C SER A 71 5.49 17.65 46.22
N THR A 72 6.40 16.72 46.54
CA THR A 72 6.95 15.73 45.59
C THR A 72 6.04 14.52 45.39
N LYS A 73 4.94 14.40 46.14
CA LYS A 73 4.06 13.22 46.15
C LYS A 73 3.58 12.84 44.75
N TRP A 74 3.18 13.82 43.94
CA TRP A 74 2.76 13.55 42.56
C TRP A 74 3.90 13.00 41.69
N LEU A 75 5.11 13.55 41.81
CA LEU A 75 6.28 13.04 41.08
C LEU A 75 6.63 11.61 41.48
N GLU A 76 6.52 11.28 42.77
CA GLU A 76 6.73 9.92 43.28
C GLU A 76 5.68 8.95 42.74
N GLU A 77 4.40 9.36 42.67
CA GLU A 77 3.33 8.56 42.08
C GLU A 77 3.53 8.33 40.57
N VAL A 78 3.93 9.36 39.82
CA VAL A 78 4.26 9.26 38.39
C VAL A 78 5.43 8.31 38.18
N LEU A 79 6.51 8.46 38.96
CA LEU A 79 7.68 7.58 38.88
C LEU A 79 7.33 6.13 39.24
N ALA A 80 6.56 5.92 40.30
CA ALA A 80 6.11 4.58 40.72
C ALA A 80 5.25 3.92 39.63
N ALA A 81 4.39 4.68 38.96
CA ALA A 81 3.58 4.19 37.85
C ALA A 81 4.44 3.83 36.63
N ALA A 82 5.35 4.74 36.21
CA ALA A 82 6.21 4.53 35.06
C ALA A 82 7.16 3.33 35.26
N ARG A 83 7.64 3.11 36.50
CA ARG A 83 8.50 1.97 36.86
C ARG A 83 7.83 0.60 36.72
N GLN A 84 6.50 0.53 36.73
CA GLN A 84 5.80 -0.74 36.46
C GLN A 84 6.07 -1.23 35.03
N GLN A 85 6.31 -0.31 34.09
CA GLN A 85 6.59 -0.60 32.68
C GLN A 85 8.09 -0.49 32.34
N ALA A 86 8.81 0.44 32.98
CA ALA A 86 10.23 0.67 32.75
C ALA A 86 11.02 0.76 34.07
N ARG A 87 11.56 -0.39 34.52
CA ARG A 87 12.27 -0.51 35.82
C ARG A 87 13.53 0.35 35.94
N GLY A 88 14.11 0.79 34.82
CA GLY A 88 15.32 1.61 34.77
C GLY A 88 15.13 3.10 35.11
N LEU A 89 13.88 3.57 35.24
CA LEU A 89 13.62 4.98 35.53
C LEU A 89 14.04 5.35 36.97
N THR A 90 14.84 6.40 37.11
CA THR A 90 15.31 6.93 38.40
C THR A 90 14.81 8.34 38.66
N THR A 91 14.74 8.72 39.93
CA THR A 91 14.46 10.11 40.32
C THR A 91 15.53 11.06 39.77
N SER A 92 16.80 10.63 39.71
CA SER A 92 17.88 11.40 39.09
C SER A 92 17.63 11.64 37.61
N TYR A 93 17.09 10.65 36.88
CA TYR A 93 16.76 10.83 35.46
C TYR A 93 15.61 11.82 35.27
N LEU A 94 14.56 11.78 36.11
CA LEU A 94 13.51 12.81 36.09
C LEU A 94 14.08 14.21 36.29
N HIS A 95 15.02 14.37 37.24
CA HIS A 95 15.69 15.65 37.44
C HIS A 95 16.51 16.07 36.20
N THR A 96 17.19 15.14 35.53
CA THR A 96 17.86 15.44 34.26
C THR A 96 16.87 15.93 33.21
N LEU A 97 15.70 15.30 33.07
CA LEU A 97 14.67 15.71 32.11
C LEU A 97 14.17 17.15 32.37
N THR A 98 13.95 17.51 33.64
CA THR A 98 13.53 18.88 33.97
C THR A 98 14.63 19.91 33.66
N GLN A 99 15.90 19.57 33.88
CA GLN A 99 17.03 20.45 33.55
C GLN A 99 17.28 20.62 32.05
N VAL A 100 16.99 19.59 31.24
CA VAL A 100 17.19 19.62 29.79
C VAL A 100 16.09 20.39 29.07
N CYS A 101 14.92 20.59 29.69
CA CYS A 101 13.83 21.35 29.10
C CYS A 101 14.20 22.83 28.88
N PRO A 102 14.30 23.31 27.63
CA PRO A 102 14.73 24.68 27.37
C PRO A 102 13.66 25.70 27.78
N ARG A 103 12.41 25.41 27.43
CA ARG A 103 11.23 26.25 27.67
C ARG A 103 9.98 25.37 27.76
N PRO A 104 9.35 25.24 28.94
CA PRO A 104 8.15 24.41 29.09
C PRO A 104 6.98 24.89 28.22
N ALA A 105 6.86 26.20 28.01
CA ALA A 105 5.85 26.80 27.14
C ALA A 105 5.88 26.33 25.68
N HIS A 106 7.00 25.74 25.23
CA HIS A 106 7.13 25.19 23.88
C HIS A 106 6.71 23.71 23.78
N ALA A 107 6.07 23.13 24.80
CA ALA A 107 5.61 21.74 24.80
C ALA A 107 4.85 21.33 23.51
N PRO A 108 3.93 22.14 22.94
CA PRO A 108 3.27 21.78 21.68
C PRO A 108 4.24 21.65 20.49
N ALA A 109 5.30 22.45 20.46
CA ALA A 109 6.32 22.38 19.41
C ALA A 109 7.16 21.11 19.53
N TYR A 110 7.57 20.73 20.75
CA TYR A 110 8.28 19.47 20.99
C TYR A 110 7.41 18.27 20.65
N ALA A 111 6.14 18.28 21.04
CA ALA A 111 5.17 17.26 20.67
C ALA A 111 5.07 17.10 19.14
N ARG A 112 5.03 18.21 18.39
CA ARG A 112 4.98 18.17 16.93
C ARG A 112 6.26 17.59 16.29
N MET A 113 7.43 17.80 16.90
CA MET A 113 8.69 17.17 16.47
C MET A 113 8.64 15.66 16.68
N ILE A 114 8.15 15.20 17.83
CA ILE A 114 8.00 13.78 18.18
C ILE A 114 6.97 13.11 17.27
N GLU A 115 5.82 13.75 17.01
CA GLU A 115 4.82 13.26 16.07
C GLU A 115 5.41 13.09 14.66
N SER A 116 6.22 14.05 14.22
CA SER A 116 6.91 13.99 12.91
C SER A 116 7.91 12.83 12.85
N ALA A 117 8.58 12.52 13.96
CA ALA A 117 9.51 11.40 14.05
C ALA A 117 8.77 10.05 14.09
N HIS A 118 7.70 9.97 14.87
CA HIS A 118 6.84 8.79 14.95
C HIS A 118 6.18 8.47 13.59
N ALA A 119 5.73 9.48 12.85
CA ALA A 119 5.23 9.31 11.48
C ALA A 119 6.27 8.68 10.55
N ARG A 120 7.54 9.12 10.64
CA ARG A 120 8.66 8.50 9.88
C ARG A 120 8.86 7.05 10.28
N ARG A 121 8.92 6.74 11.58
CA ARG A 121 9.07 5.35 12.07
C ARG A 121 7.92 4.45 11.61
N ARG A 122 6.68 4.92 11.69
CA ARG A 122 5.51 4.18 11.19
C ARG A 122 5.60 3.87 9.70
N LEU A 123 6.01 4.85 8.91
CA LEU A 123 6.18 4.67 7.47
C LEU A 123 7.34 3.72 7.15
N GLN A 124 8.47 3.86 7.85
CA GLN A 124 9.61 2.97 7.74
C GLN A 124 9.22 1.53 8.08
N SER A 125 8.56 1.28 9.21
CA SER A 125 8.11 -0.07 9.58
C SER A 125 7.13 -0.65 8.55
N ALA A 126 6.25 0.17 7.97
CA ALA A 126 5.35 -0.29 6.91
C ALA A 126 6.09 -0.63 5.61
N ALA A 127 7.08 0.18 5.23
CA ALA A 127 7.93 -0.07 4.07
C ALA A 127 8.83 -1.31 4.25
N GLU A 128 9.38 -1.50 5.44
CA GLU A 128 10.17 -2.69 5.81
C GLU A 128 9.31 -3.95 5.78
N ARG A 129 8.07 -3.90 6.29
CA ARG A 129 7.12 -5.01 6.14
C ARG A 129 6.87 -5.35 4.67
N LEU A 130 6.66 -4.36 3.81
CA LEU A 130 6.48 -4.59 2.37
C LEU A 130 7.69 -5.30 1.76
N VAL A 131 8.91 -4.84 2.05
CA VAL A 131 10.14 -5.48 1.57
C VAL A 131 10.26 -6.91 2.11
N HIS A 132 9.96 -7.12 3.39
CA HIS A 132 9.99 -8.45 4.00
C HIS A 132 8.99 -9.41 3.35
N THR A 133 7.76 -8.96 3.09
CA THR A 133 6.73 -9.74 2.39
C THR A 133 7.18 -10.16 0.99
N VAL A 134 7.92 -9.31 0.25
CA VAL A 134 8.44 -9.68 -1.09
C VAL A 134 9.45 -10.83 -1.01
N HIS A 135 10.27 -10.89 0.04
CA HIS A 135 11.32 -11.91 0.20
C HIS A 135 10.81 -13.18 0.88
N ASP A 136 9.56 -13.21 1.33
CA ASP A 136 8.98 -14.38 1.99
C ASP A 136 8.57 -15.45 0.96
N VAL A 137 9.48 -16.39 0.73
CA VAL A 137 9.32 -17.52 -0.19
C VAL A 137 8.28 -18.55 0.28
N SER A 138 7.81 -18.46 1.53
CA SER A 138 6.83 -19.40 2.09
C SER A 138 5.38 -19.04 1.74
N LEU A 139 5.16 -17.86 1.17
CA LEU A 139 3.82 -17.36 0.88
C LEU A 139 3.15 -18.15 -0.27
N PRO A 140 1.91 -18.61 -0.09
CA PRO A 140 1.20 -19.35 -1.14
C PRO A 140 0.80 -18.48 -2.34
N HIS A 141 0.52 -17.19 -2.11
CA HIS A 141 0.09 -16.23 -3.13
C HIS A 141 0.86 -14.91 -2.98
N PRO A 142 2.17 -14.87 -3.32
CA PRO A 142 3.04 -13.75 -2.99
C PRO A 142 2.54 -12.41 -3.57
N ALA A 143 2.14 -12.36 -4.84
CA ALA A 143 1.57 -11.14 -5.43
C ALA A 143 0.36 -10.60 -4.65
N ARG A 144 -0.58 -11.47 -4.24
CA ARG A 144 -1.78 -11.03 -3.51
C ARG A 144 -1.42 -10.48 -2.13
N THR A 145 -0.52 -11.15 -1.40
CA THR A 145 -0.07 -10.69 -0.09
C THR A 145 0.70 -9.38 -0.18
N VAL A 146 1.61 -9.24 -1.15
CA VAL A 146 2.36 -7.99 -1.39
C VAL A 146 1.42 -6.83 -1.73
N LEU A 147 0.39 -7.06 -2.54
CA LEU A 147 -0.60 -6.04 -2.84
C LEU A 147 -1.39 -5.60 -1.60
N ALA A 148 -1.75 -6.53 -0.71
CA ALA A 148 -2.41 -6.21 0.55
C ALA A 148 -1.49 -5.39 1.48
N THR A 149 -0.21 -5.78 1.61
CA THR A 149 0.77 -5.02 2.39
C THR A 149 0.99 -3.61 1.80
N ALA A 150 0.93 -3.46 0.47
CA ALA A 150 0.99 -2.16 -0.18
C ALA A 150 -0.24 -1.28 0.12
N ASP A 151 -1.43 -1.87 0.27
CA ASP A 151 -2.64 -1.15 0.69
C ASP A 151 -2.55 -0.69 2.15
N GLU A 152 -2.00 -1.51 3.04
CA GLU A 152 -1.70 -1.10 4.43
C GLU A 152 -0.70 0.06 4.47
N LEU A 153 0.35 0.01 3.64
CA LEU A 153 1.31 1.10 3.51
C LEU A 153 0.63 2.38 3.01
N ALA A 154 -0.27 2.29 2.03
CA ALA A 154 -1.04 3.43 1.54
C ALA A 154 -1.92 4.05 2.64
N ALA A 155 -2.59 3.22 3.44
CA ALA A 155 -3.39 3.68 4.58
C ALA A 155 -2.55 4.42 5.63
N VAL A 156 -1.32 3.96 5.91
CA VAL A 156 -0.38 4.68 6.78
C VAL A 156 0.01 6.03 6.19
N VAL A 157 0.27 6.10 4.87
CA VAL A 157 0.61 7.36 4.19
C VAL A 157 -0.55 8.36 4.26
N ASP A 158 -1.79 7.90 4.07
CA ASP A 158 -2.97 8.76 4.14
C ASP A 158 -3.23 9.27 5.57
N ASP A 159 -3.05 8.43 6.59
CA ASP A 159 -3.12 8.84 8.00
C ASP A 159 -2.01 9.83 8.41
N ILE A 160 -0.83 9.75 7.78
CA ILE A 160 0.20 10.78 7.95
C ILE A 160 -0.20 12.07 7.21
N ALA A 161 -0.80 11.96 6.02
CA ALA A 161 -1.22 13.11 5.24
C ALA A 161 -2.30 13.95 5.94
N THR A 162 -3.24 13.32 6.65
CA THR A 162 -4.27 14.02 7.44
C THR A 162 -3.65 14.81 8.60
N ARG A 163 -2.62 14.25 9.25
CA ARG A 163 -1.91 14.89 10.36
C ARG A 163 -0.90 15.95 9.90
N PHE A 164 -0.38 15.85 8.69
CA PHE A 164 0.63 16.76 8.12
C PHE A 164 0.17 17.36 6.78
N PRO A 165 -0.83 18.27 6.79
CA PRO A 165 -1.34 18.86 5.56
C PRO A 165 -0.28 19.72 4.84
N PRO A 166 -0.39 19.85 3.50
CA PRO A 166 0.48 20.73 2.72
C PRO A 166 0.49 22.15 3.29
N ARG A 167 1.67 22.71 3.52
CA ARG A 167 1.80 24.14 3.79
C ARG A 167 1.84 24.90 2.47
N THR A 168 0.99 25.91 2.32
CA THR A 168 1.00 26.83 1.17
C THR A 168 2.40 27.40 0.95
N GLY A 169 2.96 27.21 -0.26
CA GLY A 169 4.28 27.73 -0.65
C GLY A 169 5.48 26.82 -0.32
N ALA A 170 5.28 25.64 0.27
CA ALA A 170 6.36 24.69 0.50
C ALA A 170 6.80 24.01 -0.81
N ARG A 171 8.11 23.91 -1.06
CA ARG A 171 8.65 23.20 -2.22
C ARG A 171 8.31 21.71 -2.12
N HIS A 172 7.49 21.24 -3.06
CA HIS A 172 7.00 19.86 -3.14
C HIS A 172 8.08 18.82 -3.49
N ARG A 173 9.19 19.25 -4.10
CA ARG A 173 10.18 18.34 -4.67
C ARG A 173 11.19 17.89 -3.62
N ALA A 174 11.13 16.62 -3.24
CA ALA A 174 12.21 15.96 -2.53
C ALA A 174 13.42 15.79 -3.48
N PRO A 175 14.66 15.90 -2.97
CA PRO A 175 15.86 15.60 -3.74
C PRO A 175 15.84 14.13 -4.19
N ALA A 176 16.36 13.84 -5.38
CA ALA A 176 16.47 12.44 -5.82
C ALA A 176 17.54 11.72 -5.00
N LEU A 177 17.16 10.66 -4.30
CA LEU A 177 18.11 9.77 -3.63
C LEU A 177 18.60 8.69 -4.61
N PRO A 178 19.91 8.44 -4.71
CA PRO A 178 20.43 7.31 -5.48
C PRO A 178 19.97 6.01 -4.79
N LEU A 179 19.27 5.16 -5.53
CA LEU A 179 18.86 3.84 -5.07
C LEU A 179 19.75 2.78 -5.71
N PRO A 180 20.09 1.70 -4.98
CA PRO A 180 20.77 0.57 -5.59
C PRO A 180 19.94 0.03 -6.75
N ALA A 181 20.61 -0.31 -7.85
CA ALA A 181 19.97 -1.05 -8.93
C ALA A 181 19.38 -2.36 -8.38
N ALA A 182 18.24 -2.77 -8.93
CA ALA A 182 17.71 -4.11 -8.66
C ALA A 182 18.77 -5.14 -9.08
N ARG A 183 18.89 -6.24 -8.33
CA ARG A 183 19.79 -7.32 -8.74
C ARG A 183 19.08 -8.18 -9.77
N ASP A 184 19.76 -8.45 -10.87
CA ASP A 184 19.28 -9.37 -11.89
C ASP A 184 19.33 -10.80 -11.34
N SER A 185 18.20 -11.51 -11.42
CA SER A 185 18.16 -12.93 -11.10
C SER A 185 18.50 -13.73 -12.36
N PRO A 186 19.47 -14.65 -12.34
CA PRO A 186 19.82 -15.45 -13.52
C PRO A 186 18.62 -16.28 -14.02
N GLN A 187 17.75 -16.71 -13.10
CA GLN A 187 16.50 -17.37 -13.46
C GLN A 187 15.54 -16.41 -14.18
N ALA A 188 15.43 -15.16 -13.73
CA ALA A 188 14.57 -14.17 -14.39
C ALA A 188 15.04 -13.90 -15.82
N VAL A 189 16.35 -13.72 -16.00
CA VAL A 189 16.98 -13.52 -17.32
C VAL A 189 16.70 -14.70 -18.26
N ALA A 190 16.87 -15.94 -17.78
CA ALA A 190 16.59 -17.13 -18.59
C ALA A 190 15.11 -17.24 -18.99
N GLU A 191 14.18 -16.90 -18.09
CA GLU A 191 12.75 -16.92 -18.40
C GLU A 191 12.35 -15.81 -19.39
N GLU A 192 12.98 -14.64 -19.33
CA GLU A 192 12.78 -13.57 -20.31
C GLU A 192 13.34 -13.94 -21.69
N GLN A 193 14.49 -14.62 -21.74
CA GLN A 193 15.01 -15.16 -22.99
C GLN A 193 14.01 -16.13 -23.64
N ILE A 194 13.43 -17.05 -22.85
CA ILE A 194 12.41 -17.99 -23.34
C ILE A 194 11.16 -17.24 -23.82
N LEU A 195 10.72 -16.19 -23.11
CA LEU A 195 9.62 -15.33 -23.55
C LEU A 195 9.89 -14.76 -24.95
N LEU A 196 11.04 -14.13 -25.15
CA LEU A 196 11.41 -13.49 -26.41
C LEU A 196 11.53 -14.49 -27.56
N ALA A 197 12.16 -15.65 -27.33
CA ALA A 197 12.24 -16.71 -28.32
C ALA A 197 10.85 -17.27 -28.68
N THR A 198 9.99 -17.48 -27.68
CA THR A 198 8.63 -18.00 -27.88
C THR A 198 7.74 -16.99 -28.63
N ALA A 199 7.84 -15.70 -28.30
CA ALA A 199 7.12 -14.63 -29.00
C ALA A 199 7.61 -14.45 -30.45
N THR A 200 8.89 -14.71 -30.72
CA THR A 200 9.43 -14.71 -32.10
C THR A 200 8.91 -15.91 -32.90
N ALA A 201 8.76 -17.08 -32.27
CA ALA A 201 8.24 -18.28 -32.93
C ALA A 201 6.72 -18.26 -33.13
N TYR A 202 5.99 -17.58 -32.23
CA TYR A 202 4.52 -17.51 -32.22
C TYR A 202 4.05 -16.05 -32.09
N PRO A 203 4.23 -15.22 -33.14
CA PRO A 203 3.97 -13.78 -33.09
C PRO A 203 2.49 -13.43 -32.86
N ASP A 204 1.55 -14.26 -33.31
CA ASP A 204 0.12 -14.04 -33.12
C ASP A 204 -0.26 -13.99 -31.63
N SER A 205 0.45 -14.75 -30.78
CA SER A 205 0.23 -14.77 -29.33
C SER A 205 0.73 -13.51 -28.60
N ILE A 206 1.39 -12.59 -29.29
CA ILE A 206 1.78 -11.28 -28.72
C ILE A 206 0.54 -10.41 -28.50
N GLU A 207 -0.48 -10.52 -29.35
CA GLU A 207 -1.71 -9.74 -29.24
C GLU A 207 -2.55 -10.11 -28.01
N ASP A 208 -2.37 -11.32 -27.48
CA ASP A 208 -3.05 -11.82 -26.27
C ASP A 208 -2.49 -11.21 -24.97
N VAL A 209 -1.32 -10.56 -25.03
CA VAL A 209 -0.61 -10.02 -23.85
C VAL A 209 -0.34 -8.50 -23.93
N PRO A 210 -1.34 -7.64 -24.25
CA PRO A 210 -1.14 -6.19 -24.42
C PRO A 210 -0.80 -5.48 -23.09
N TRP A 211 -0.95 -6.17 -21.97
CA TRP A 211 -0.66 -5.69 -20.63
C TRP A 211 0.82 -5.85 -20.23
N LEU A 212 1.66 -6.57 -21.00
CA LEU A 212 3.09 -6.68 -20.71
C LEU A 212 3.85 -5.51 -21.33
N LEU A 213 4.47 -4.69 -20.49
CA LEU A 213 5.27 -3.55 -20.95
C LEU A 213 6.75 -3.92 -21.06
N PRO A 214 7.52 -3.24 -21.94
CA PRO A 214 8.98 -3.39 -21.97
C PRO A 214 9.63 -3.19 -20.60
N ASP A 215 9.14 -2.23 -19.80
CA ASP A 215 9.67 -1.90 -18.48
C ASP A 215 9.41 -2.99 -17.43
N ASP A 216 8.63 -4.02 -17.75
CA ASP A 216 8.43 -5.20 -16.90
C ASP A 216 9.56 -6.23 -17.03
N LEU A 217 10.44 -6.08 -18.03
CA LEU A 217 11.60 -6.94 -18.24
C LEU A 217 12.83 -6.40 -17.50
N THR A 218 13.62 -7.32 -16.96
CA THR A 218 14.76 -7.05 -16.08
C THR A 218 15.90 -6.39 -16.86
N LEU A 219 16.26 -6.97 -18.01
CA LEU A 219 17.37 -6.46 -18.82
C LEU A 219 16.92 -5.40 -19.83
N PRO A 220 17.63 -4.27 -19.94
CA PRO A 220 17.35 -3.25 -20.96
C PRO A 220 17.35 -3.81 -22.40
N LEU A 221 18.24 -4.75 -22.71
CA LEU A 221 18.26 -5.45 -24.00
C LEU A 221 16.94 -6.19 -24.23
N HIS A 222 16.48 -6.98 -23.25
CA HIS A 222 15.24 -7.74 -23.36
C HIS A 222 14.02 -6.82 -23.51
N ALA A 223 13.96 -5.72 -22.76
CA ALA A 223 12.96 -4.67 -22.92
C ALA A 223 12.97 -4.09 -24.35
N GLY A 224 14.15 -3.84 -24.90
CA GLY A 224 14.35 -3.39 -26.28
C GLY A 224 13.83 -4.40 -27.31
N LEU A 225 14.15 -5.69 -27.14
CA LEU A 225 13.71 -6.76 -28.03
C LEU A 225 12.20 -6.97 -27.97
N TRP A 226 11.60 -6.93 -26.78
CA TRP A 226 10.13 -6.96 -26.62
C TRP A 226 9.45 -5.77 -27.30
N ARG A 227 10.06 -4.58 -27.22
CA ARG A 227 9.59 -3.40 -27.95
C ARG A 227 9.69 -3.57 -29.47
N CYS A 228 10.71 -4.28 -29.96
CA CYS A 228 10.84 -4.59 -31.39
C CYS A 228 9.72 -5.54 -31.83
N LEU A 229 9.54 -6.66 -31.13
CA LEU A 229 8.47 -7.63 -31.39
C LEU A 229 7.09 -6.97 -31.42
N THR A 230 6.71 -6.26 -30.36
CA THR A 230 5.42 -5.56 -30.28
C THR A 230 5.26 -4.43 -31.30
N THR A 231 6.36 -3.88 -31.84
CA THR A 231 6.26 -2.89 -32.92
C THR A 231 6.04 -3.55 -34.28
N LEU A 232 6.75 -4.63 -34.58
CA LEU A 232 6.53 -5.42 -35.79
C LEU A 232 5.10 -5.98 -35.84
N THR A 233 4.59 -6.50 -34.70
CA THR A 233 3.19 -6.98 -34.60
C THR A 233 2.20 -5.87 -34.91
N ARG A 234 2.36 -4.69 -34.29
CA ARG A 234 1.47 -3.54 -34.56
C ARG A 234 1.51 -3.07 -36.02
N HIS A 235 2.66 -3.17 -36.67
CA HIS A 235 2.81 -2.84 -38.10
C HIS A 235 2.39 -3.97 -39.04
N HIS A 236 2.03 -5.14 -38.51
CA HIS A 236 1.68 -6.33 -39.29
C HIS A 236 2.82 -6.78 -40.21
N GLU A 237 4.06 -6.56 -39.76
CA GLU A 237 5.28 -6.97 -40.47
C GLU A 237 5.62 -8.44 -40.13
N PRO A 238 6.29 -9.18 -41.04
CA PRO A 238 6.70 -10.55 -40.77
C PRO A 238 7.69 -10.62 -39.60
N ILE A 239 7.43 -11.50 -38.65
CA ILE A 239 8.27 -11.70 -37.48
C ILE A 239 9.05 -13.02 -37.62
N ASP A 240 10.36 -12.89 -37.70
CA ASP A 240 11.33 -13.96 -37.50
C ASP A 240 12.58 -13.40 -36.79
N ARG A 241 13.59 -14.23 -36.55
CA ARG A 241 14.79 -13.81 -35.82
C ARG A 241 15.57 -12.71 -36.55
N LEU A 242 15.58 -12.75 -37.89
CA LEU A 242 16.29 -11.77 -38.71
C LEU A 242 15.53 -10.45 -38.77
N THR A 243 14.20 -10.47 -38.87
CA THR A 243 13.42 -9.23 -38.86
C THR A 243 13.47 -8.55 -37.49
N VAL A 244 13.48 -9.32 -36.39
CA VAL A 244 13.69 -8.76 -35.05
C VAL A 244 15.10 -8.19 -34.89
N LEU A 245 16.14 -8.89 -35.37
CA LEU A 245 17.52 -8.38 -35.36
C LEU A 245 17.65 -7.09 -36.16
N TRP A 246 17.08 -7.04 -37.37
CA TRP A 246 17.07 -5.84 -38.21
C TRP A 246 16.42 -4.66 -37.50
N GLU A 247 15.27 -4.90 -36.88
CA GLU A 247 14.54 -3.89 -36.15
C GLU A 247 15.29 -3.43 -34.88
N ALA A 248 15.99 -4.34 -34.21
CA ALA A 248 16.86 -4.02 -33.08
C ALA A 248 18.05 -3.15 -33.50
N ALA A 249 18.68 -3.45 -34.65
CA ALA A 249 19.75 -2.66 -35.23
C ALA A 249 19.29 -1.22 -35.54
N GLN A 250 18.12 -1.08 -36.17
CA GLN A 250 17.54 0.23 -36.51
C GLN A 250 17.20 1.08 -35.27
N ARG A 251 17.00 0.43 -34.12
CA ARG A 251 16.77 1.10 -32.83
C ARG A 251 18.05 1.36 -32.04
N GLY A 252 19.22 1.00 -32.57
CA GLY A 252 20.49 1.15 -31.88
C GLY A 252 20.63 0.26 -30.65
N LEU A 253 20.00 -0.92 -30.65
CA LEU A 253 20.20 -1.93 -29.60
C LEU A 253 21.51 -2.70 -29.76
N LEU A 254 22.13 -2.63 -30.93
CA LEU A 254 23.48 -3.15 -31.18
C LEU A 254 24.50 -2.11 -30.71
N ASP A 255 25.32 -2.47 -29.74
CA ASP A 255 26.42 -1.65 -29.21
C ASP A 255 27.68 -2.51 -28.99
N SER A 256 28.73 -1.95 -28.38
CA SER A 256 29.95 -2.71 -28.09
C SER A 256 29.74 -3.87 -27.10
N SER A 257 28.60 -3.92 -26.43
CA SER A 257 28.27 -4.90 -25.40
C SER A 257 27.36 -6.02 -25.92
N HIS A 258 26.63 -5.80 -27.02
CA HIS A 258 25.70 -6.78 -27.57
C HIS A 258 25.92 -6.94 -29.08
N ASP A 259 26.43 -8.11 -29.48
CA ASP A 259 26.65 -8.45 -30.89
C ASP A 259 25.43 -9.15 -31.51
N GLU A 260 25.44 -9.30 -32.84
CA GLU A 260 24.31 -9.93 -33.55
C GLU A 260 24.12 -11.39 -33.15
N ALA A 261 25.20 -12.10 -32.77
CA ALA A 261 25.15 -13.49 -32.39
C ALA A 261 24.44 -13.68 -31.04
N GLU A 262 24.65 -12.78 -30.09
CA GLU A 262 23.95 -12.77 -28.80
C GLU A 262 22.44 -12.59 -28.99
N ILE A 263 22.00 -11.61 -29.79
CA ILE A 263 20.57 -11.42 -30.06
C ILE A 263 19.97 -12.65 -30.73
N LEU A 264 20.63 -13.22 -31.73
CA LEU A 264 20.15 -14.43 -32.39
C LEU A 264 20.07 -15.62 -31.41
N HIS A 265 21.00 -15.72 -30.46
CA HIS A 265 20.98 -16.71 -29.40
C HIS A 265 19.82 -16.50 -28.43
N VAL A 266 19.53 -15.25 -28.04
CA VAL A 266 18.39 -14.91 -27.19
C VAL A 266 17.07 -15.35 -27.82
N LEU A 267 16.93 -15.24 -29.14
CA LEU A 267 15.71 -15.58 -29.88
C LEU A 267 15.64 -17.06 -30.34
N ALA A 268 16.60 -17.90 -29.97
CA ALA A 268 16.80 -19.21 -30.58
C ALA A 268 15.88 -20.33 -30.07
N THR A 269 15.53 -20.33 -28.78
CA THR A 269 14.98 -21.53 -28.12
C THR A 269 13.59 -21.25 -27.53
N PRO A 270 12.51 -21.42 -28.30
CA PRO A 270 11.14 -21.24 -27.81
C PRO A 270 10.71 -22.41 -26.91
N ALA A 271 9.89 -22.13 -25.90
CA ALA A 271 9.27 -23.15 -25.06
C ALA A 271 7.99 -22.62 -24.40
N GLY A 272 6.98 -23.47 -24.22
CA GLY A 272 5.73 -23.07 -23.55
C GLY A 272 4.90 -22.07 -24.37
N SER A 273 4.14 -21.21 -23.69
CA SER A 273 3.31 -20.18 -24.31
C SER A 273 3.77 -18.77 -23.94
N VAL A 274 3.53 -17.80 -24.84
CA VAL A 274 3.80 -16.37 -24.59
C VAL A 274 3.05 -15.89 -23.36
N GLU A 275 1.76 -16.22 -23.23
CA GLU A 275 0.93 -15.86 -22.06
C GLU A 275 1.54 -16.33 -20.73
N HIS A 276 2.03 -17.58 -20.66
CA HIS A 276 2.63 -18.12 -19.45
C HIS A 276 3.86 -17.32 -19.01
N TRP A 277 4.80 -17.09 -19.95
CA TRP A 277 6.04 -16.39 -19.64
C TRP A 277 5.81 -14.89 -19.41
N ALA A 278 4.91 -14.27 -20.16
CA ALA A 278 4.49 -12.90 -19.93
C ALA A 278 3.89 -12.73 -18.53
N THR A 279 3.08 -13.70 -18.07
CA THR A 279 2.45 -13.64 -16.75
C THR A 279 3.50 -13.76 -15.66
N ARG A 280 4.51 -14.63 -15.85
CA ARG A 280 5.65 -14.75 -14.93
C ARG A 280 6.51 -13.49 -14.91
N ALA A 281 6.77 -12.87 -16.05
CA ALA A 281 7.50 -11.61 -16.14
C ALA A 281 6.75 -10.50 -15.38
N LEU A 282 5.45 -10.33 -15.61
CA LEU A 282 4.64 -9.34 -14.90
C LEU A 282 4.56 -9.62 -13.38
N HIS A 283 4.46 -10.89 -12.98
CA HIS A 283 4.51 -11.27 -11.56
C HIS A 283 5.82 -10.81 -10.91
N ARG A 284 6.97 -11.03 -11.58
CA ARG A 284 8.26 -10.54 -11.09
C ARG A 284 8.34 -9.03 -11.06
N ALA A 285 7.91 -8.36 -12.13
CA ALA A 285 7.89 -6.90 -12.21
C ALA A 285 7.09 -6.29 -11.05
N LEU A 286 5.96 -6.91 -10.66
CA LEU A 286 5.18 -6.50 -9.51
C LEU A 286 5.98 -6.61 -8.20
N LEU A 287 6.63 -7.75 -7.95
CA LEU A 287 7.45 -7.96 -6.76
C LEU A 287 8.65 -6.99 -6.70
N ALA A 288 9.35 -6.83 -7.82
CA ALA A 288 10.48 -5.90 -7.95
C ALA A 288 10.04 -4.44 -7.73
N THR A 289 8.89 -4.03 -8.28
CA THR A 289 8.33 -2.69 -8.08
C THR A 289 7.97 -2.45 -6.61
N ALA A 290 7.39 -3.45 -5.94
CA ALA A 290 7.06 -3.36 -4.51
C ALA A 290 8.32 -3.26 -3.63
N GLU A 291 9.34 -4.08 -3.91
CA GLU A 291 10.63 -4.03 -3.23
C GLU A 291 11.32 -2.68 -3.42
N HIS A 292 11.39 -2.21 -4.67
CA HIS A 292 11.96 -0.90 -5.00
C HIS A 292 11.21 0.23 -4.30
N THR A 293 9.89 0.18 -4.28
CA THR A 293 9.04 1.16 -3.58
C THR A 293 9.30 1.17 -2.08
N GLY A 294 9.37 0.00 -1.43
CA GLY A 294 9.67 -0.11 -0.02
C GLY A 294 11.06 0.43 0.33
N ARG A 295 12.09 0.06 -0.44
CA ARG A 295 13.46 0.59 -0.27
C ARG A 295 13.52 2.10 -0.46
N ARG A 296 12.85 2.62 -1.49
CA ARG A 296 12.79 4.06 -1.77
C ARG A 296 12.17 4.80 -0.60
N ILE A 297 11.00 4.38 -0.13
CA ILE A 297 10.32 5.02 1.00
C ILE A 297 11.19 4.99 2.26
N ASN A 298 11.88 3.88 2.54
CA ASN A 298 12.78 3.77 3.69
C ASN A 298 13.96 4.75 3.61
N ALA A 299 14.57 4.89 2.42
CA ALA A 299 15.66 5.84 2.20
C ALA A 299 15.23 7.29 2.49
N TYR A 300 14.05 7.70 2.02
CA TYR A 300 13.51 9.04 2.31
C TYR A 300 13.06 9.20 3.77
N ALA A 301 12.56 8.14 4.42
CA ALA A 301 12.13 8.21 5.82
C ALA A 301 13.30 8.36 6.79
N THR A 302 14.49 7.86 6.42
CA THR A 302 15.72 7.96 7.22
C THR A 302 16.31 9.38 7.19
N ASP A 303 16.09 10.14 6.11
CA ASP A 303 16.60 11.50 5.98
C ASP A 303 15.71 12.53 6.71
N LEU A 304 16.24 13.08 7.83
CA LEU A 304 15.55 14.09 8.62
C LEU A 304 15.35 15.43 7.88
N ALA A 305 16.13 15.70 6.83
CA ALA A 305 15.96 16.90 6.01
C ALA A 305 14.66 16.86 5.19
N ILE A 306 14.10 15.68 4.96
CA ILE A 306 12.83 15.48 4.27
C ILE A 306 11.69 15.77 5.23
N THR A 307 10.88 16.79 4.92
CA THR A 307 9.70 17.11 5.74
C THR A 307 8.63 16.01 5.64
N PRO A 308 7.77 15.81 6.66
CA PRO A 308 6.69 14.82 6.59
C PRO A 308 5.79 14.99 5.36
N PHE A 309 5.53 16.23 4.96
CA PHE A 309 4.76 16.53 3.75
C PHE A 309 5.44 16.05 2.46
N GLN A 310 6.76 16.29 2.32
CA GLN A 310 7.52 15.78 1.17
C GLN A 310 7.59 14.25 1.19
N LEU A 311 7.71 13.65 2.37
CA LEU A 311 7.72 12.21 2.54
C LEU A 311 6.40 11.57 2.07
N VAL A 312 5.25 12.16 2.44
CA VAL A 312 3.93 11.74 1.93
C VAL A 312 3.86 11.85 0.41
N ALA A 313 4.33 12.95 -0.18
CA ALA A 313 4.28 13.16 -1.63
C ALA A 313 5.11 12.10 -2.38
N VAL A 314 6.33 11.81 -1.90
CA VAL A 314 7.20 10.77 -2.46
C VAL A 314 6.57 9.38 -2.29
N ALA A 315 6.06 9.06 -1.11
CA ALA A 315 5.45 7.76 -0.85
C ALA A 315 4.22 7.52 -1.73
N ARG A 316 3.34 8.51 -1.90
CA ARG A 316 2.18 8.41 -2.81
C ARG A 316 2.62 8.19 -4.26
N ARG A 317 3.63 8.93 -4.73
CA ARG A 317 4.15 8.74 -6.08
C ARG A 317 4.71 7.33 -6.25
N ALA A 318 5.41 6.82 -5.24
CA ALA A 318 5.99 5.49 -5.28
C ALA A 318 4.93 4.37 -5.27
N ILE A 319 3.91 4.49 -4.42
CA ILE A 319 2.79 3.54 -4.36
C ILE A 319 2.00 3.53 -5.68
N ALA A 320 1.88 4.67 -6.36
CA ALA A 320 1.21 4.75 -7.66
C ALA A 320 1.87 3.86 -8.73
N GLU A 321 3.19 3.61 -8.65
CA GLU A 321 3.88 2.67 -9.54
C GLU A 321 3.39 1.24 -9.29
N ILE A 322 3.22 0.83 -8.03
CA ILE A 322 2.61 -0.47 -7.68
C ILE A 322 1.17 -0.55 -8.20
N SER A 323 0.38 0.51 -8.04
CA SER A 323 -1.01 0.54 -8.53
C SER A 323 -1.09 0.38 -10.05
N ALA A 324 -0.14 0.93 -10.80
CA ALA A 324 -0.06 0.77 -12.25
C ALA A 324 0.20 -0.70 -12.64
N VAL A 325 1.12 -1.38 -11.97
CA VAL A 325 1.38 -2.82 -12.21
C VAL A 325 0.21 -3.68 -11.75
N ARG A 326 -0.43 -3.34 -10.62
CA ARG A 326 -1.63 -4.02 -10.11
C ARG A 326 -2.75 -4.04 -11.14
N ALA A 327 -3.03 -2.91 -11.79
CA ALA A 327 -4.07 -2.84 -12.80
C ALA A 327 -3.79 -3.83 -13.94
N ARG A 328 -2.56 -3.85 -14.46
CA ARG A 328 -2.14 -4.80 -15.50
C ARG A 328 -2.23 -6.26 -15.03
N TRP A 329 -1.82 -6.53 -13.79
CA TRP A 329 -1.92 -7.87 -13.18
C TRP A 329 -3.37 -8.37 -13.10
N GLN A 330 -4.32 -7.49 -12.77
CA GLN A 330 -5.75 -7.83 -12.74
C GLN A 330 -6.31 -8.15 -14.13
N HIS A 331 -5.77 -7.52 -15.19
CA HIS A 331 -6.13 -7.86 -16.57
C HIS A 331 -5.51 -9.21 -17.01
N ALA A 332 -4.27 -9.49 -16.58
CA ALA A 332 -3.56 -10.74 -16.89
C ALA A 332 -4.10 -11.97 -16.13
N SER A 333 -4.60 -11.76 -14.91
CA SER A 333 -5.19 -12.81 -14.07
C SER A 333 -6.72 -12.74 -14.13
N PRO A 334 -7.39 -13.39 -15.09
CA PRO A 334 -8.84 -13.51 -15.02
C PRO A 334 -9.18 -14.22 -13.70
N ALA A 335 -10.00 -13.58 -12.87
CA ALA A 335 -10.59 -14.24 -11.71
C ALA A 335 -11.18 -15.58 -12.18
N PRO A 336 -11.10 -16.66 -11.37
CA PRO A 336 -11.72 -17.92 -11.74
C PRO A 336 -13.17 -17.62 -12.09
N ARG A 337 -13.52 -17.80 -13.37
CA ARG A 337 -14.91 -17.71 -13.82
C ARG A 337 -15.66 -18.66 -12.92
N GLN A 338 -16.49 -18.14 -12.03
CA GLN A 338 -17.52 -18.95 -11.41
C GLN A 338 -18.32 -19.46 -12.60
N SER A 339 -18.12 -20.74 -12.94
CA SER A 339 -18.96 -21.42 -13.92
C SER A 339 -20.39 -21.07 -13.53
N PRO A 340 -21.18 -20.44 -14.40
CA PRO A 340 -22.58 -20.21 -14.08
C PRO A 340 -23.11 -21.58 -13.70
N HIS A 341 -23.61 -21.69 -12.47
CA HIS A 341 -24.16 -22.91 -11.92
C HIS A 341 -24.93 -23.63 -13.02
N SER A 342 -24.54 -24.90 -13.22
CA SER A 342 -25.28 -25.88 -14.00
C SER A 342 -26.76 -25.54 -13.92
N ALA A 343 -27.30 -25.10 -15.05
CA ALA A 343 -28.72 -24.91 -15.22
C ALA A 343 -29.38 -26.17 -14.65
N ARG A 344 -30.22 -26.00 -13.63
CA ARG A 344 -31.08 -27.07 -13.13
C ARG A 344 -31.72 -27.71 -14.35
N VAL A 345 -31.36 -28.98 -14.57
CA VAL A 345 -32.03 -29.86 -15.50
C VAL A 345 -33.50 -29.89 -15.09
N CYS A 346 -34.34 -29.14 -15.81
CA CYS A 346 -35.77 -29.41 -15.84
C CYS A 346 -35.97 -30.72 -16.62
N PRO A 347 -36.83 -31.64 -16.15
CA PRO A 347 -37.11 -32.86 -16.88
C PRO A 347 -37.90 -32.53 -18.17
N PRO A 348 -37.70 -33.30 -19.25
CA PRO A 348 -38.41 -33.05 -20.51
C PRO A 348 -39.89 -33.44 -20.36
N THR A 349 -40.79 -32.51 -20.66
CA THR A 349 -42.21 -32.83 -20.86
C THR A 349 -42.38 -33.25 -22.32
N THR A 350 -42.26 -34.55 -22.57
CA THR A 350 -42.55 -35.16 -23.87
C THR A 350 -44.04 -35.01 -24.17
N THR A 351 -44.35 -34.22 -25.18
CA THR A 351 -45.69 -34.09 -25.76
C THR A 351 -45.93 -35.30 -26.67
N ALA A 352 -46.87 -36.17 -26.30
CA ALA A 352 -47.32 -37.29 -27.15
C ALA A 352 -48.63 -36.92 -27.87
N PRO A 353 -48.83 -37.33 -29.15
CA PRO A 353 -50.02 -37.01 -29.91
C PRO A 353 -51.19 -37.96 -29.58
N ALA A 354 -52.41 -37.43 -29.71
CA ALA A 354 -53.67 -38.08 -29.38
C ALA A 354 -54.15 -39.07 -30.45
N THR A 355 -54.64 -40.24 -30.02
CA THR A 355 -55.45 -41.16 -30.83
C THR A 355 -56.87 -41.23 -30.28
N ARG A 356 -57.83 -41.20 -31.21
CA ARG A 356 -59.28 -41.01 -31.09
C ARG A 356 -60.05 -42.29 -30.75
N ALA A 357 -61.05 -42.22 -29.86
CA ALA A 357 -62.30 -43.04 -29.87
C ALA A 357 -63.34 -42.46 -28.85
N PRO A 358 -64.64 -42.83 -28.85
CA PRO A 358 -65.75 -41.88 -28.97
C PRO A 358 -66.70 -41.72 -27.74
N HIS A 359 -67.42 -40.57 -27.73
CA HIS A 359 -68.71 -40.10 -27.12
C HIS A 359 -69.73 -41.10 -26.50
N PRO A 360 -70.86 -40.69 -25.81
CA PRO A 360 -71.33 -39.40 -25.20
C PRO A 360 -72.08 -39.61 -23.82
N PRO A 361 -73.16 -38.89 -23.38
CA PRO A 361 -73.35 -37.45 -23.05
C PRO A 361 -73.99 -37.17 -21.65
N ALA A 362 -74.29 -35.87 -21.40
CA ALA A 362 -75.22 -35.26 -20.42
C ALA A 362 -74.66 -35.04 -18.99
N THR A 363 -74.85 -33.91 -18.29
CA THR A 363 -76.00 -33.00 -18.20
C THR A 363 -75.55 -31.69 -17.52
N HIS A 364 -76.12 -30.54 -17.93
CA HIS A 364 -76.13 -29.26 -17.19
C HIS A 364 -77.01 -29.33 -15.92
N PRO A 365 -77.19 -28.30 -15.05
CA PRO A 365 -76.51 -27.00 -14.83
C PRO A 365 -76.35 -26.61 -13.31
N GLN A 366 -76.05 -25.32 -13.04
CA GLN A 366 -76.29 -24.55 -11.78
C GLN A 366 -75.32 -24.77 -10.60
N SER A 367 -75.04 -23.82 -9.70
CA SER A 367 -75.20 -22.36 -9.61
C SER A 367 -74.45 -21.89 -8.36
N ARG A 368 -74.15 -20.57 -8.28
CA ARG A 368 -73.94 -19.75 -7.07
C ARG A 368 -73.14 -20.34 -5.88
N SER A 369 -72.08 -19.64 -5.47
CA SER A 369 -72.13 -18.78 -4.27
C SER A 369 -70.79 -18.05 -4.00
N ARG A 370 -70.94 -16.78 -3.62
CA ARG A 370 -69.95 -15.90 -2.97
C ARG A 370 -70.26 -15.93 -1.46
N PRO A 371 -69.27 -15.86 -0.54
CA PRO A 371 -69.07 -14.63 0.26
C PRO A 371 -67.56 -14.31 0.45
N LEU A 372 -67.14 -13.04 0.41
CA LEU A 372 -66.82 -12.15 1.56
C LEU A 372 -65.74 -12.66 2.54
N SER A 373 -64.57 -12.01 2.56
CA SER A 373 -64.15 -11.08 3.64
C SER A 373 -62.72 -10.56 3.40
N GLU A 374 -62.53 -9.23 3.45
CA GLU A 374 -61.69 -8.43 4.38
C GLU A 374 -60.18 -8.71 4.40
N GLY A 375 -59.26 -7.74 4.38
CA GLY A 375 -59.44 -6.29 4.46
C GLY A 375 -58.15 -5.46 4.23
N LYS A 376 -58.37 -4.14 4.33
CA LYS A 376 -57.44 -3.05 4.70
C LYS A 376 -56.19 -2.80 3.83
N LEU A 377 -56.32 -1.85 2.90
CA LEU A 377 -55.26 -0.87 2.60
C LEU A 377 -55.73 0.51 3.07
N GLY A 378 -54.90 1.15 3.90
CA GLY A 378 -55.12 2.47 4.46
C GLY A 378 -54.59 3.61 3.59
N ARG A 379 -55.43 4.63 3.48
CA ARG A 379 -55.15 6.08 3.44
C ARG A 379 -54.40 6.67 2.23
N GLN A 380 -55.20 7.23 1.32
CA GLN A 380 -54.94 8.54 0.70
C GLN A 380 -55.97 9.55 1.20
N GLN A 381 -55.54 10.77 1.56
CA GLN A 381 -56.16 12.06 1.19
C GLN A 381 -55.26 13.18 1.73
N ARG A 382 -54.55 13.93 0.87
CA ARG A 382 -54.97 15.02 -0.05
C ARG A 382 -55.49 16.27 0.66
N ARG A 383 -54.78 17.39 0.48
CA ARG A 383 -55.17 18.61 -0.29
C ARG A 383 -54.05 19.66 -0.09
N ARG A 384 -53.33 20.18 -1.12
CA ARG A 384 -53.72 21.18 -2.16
C ARG A 384 -54.37 22.42 -1.54
N GLU A 385 -53.97 23.67 -1.74
CA GLU A 385 -53.16 24.42 -2.72
C GLU A 385 -52.73 25.75 -2.02
N LEU A 386 -51.63 26.42 -2.39
CA LEU A 386 -51.64 27.57 -3.31
C LEU A 386 -50.20 28.01 -3.62
N ARG A 387 -50.07 28.59 -4.82
CA ARG A 387 -48.87 28.78 -5.65
C ARG A 387 -48.38 30.26 -5.57
N PRO A 388 -47.47 30.79 -6.43
CA PRO A 388 -46.18 31.35 -6.01
C PRO A 388 -45.92 32.82 -6.44
N SER A 389 -44.76 33.38 -6.08
CA SER A 389 -44.08 34.50 -6.80
C SER A 389 -42.57 34.40 -6.46
N MET A 390 -41.62 34.08 -7.36
CA MET A 390 -41.04 34.86 -8.49
C MET A 390 -40.63 36.29 -8.02
N ILE A 391 -39.40 36.83 -8.16
CA ILE A 391 -38.22 36.64 -9.06
C ILE A 391 -36.97 37.37 -8.41
N PRO A 392 -35.83 37.65 -9.10
CA PRO A 392 -34.68 36.82 -9.52
C PRO A 392 -33.33 37.14 -8.82
N ARG A 393 -32.32 36.29 -9.05
CA ARG A 393 -30.98 36.76 -9.46
C ARG A 393 -30.69 36.22 -10.86
N SER A 394 -30.00 37.04 -11.64
CA SER A 394 -29.75 36.95 -13.09
C SER A 394 -29.34 35.60 -13.63
#